data_AF-A0A378IMW0-F1
#
_entry.id   AF-A0A378IMW0-F1
#
_cell.length_a   1.000
_cell.length_b   1.000
_cell.length_c   1.000
_cell.angle_alpha   90.00
_cell.angle_beta   90.00
_cell.angle_gamma   90.00
#
_symmetry.space_group_name_H-M   'P 1'
#
loop_
_entity.id
_entity.type
_entity.pdbx_description
1 polymer ?
#
loop_
_entity_poly.entity_id
_entity_poly.type
_entity_poly.pdbx_seq_one_letter_code
_entity_poly.pdbx_strand_id
1 'polypeptide(L)'
;MREHFEKKGKNKYTSNSISSKNADICTCALCMKSKLSSEVVREHLHGLQSTMVDRRNPDIPGSKPLMKAAKAHAILKAGTEINMLDATGISETDLPSSTGSIQITPPQELTIKATWKNKNQEQGLSGRNASVFGSLGVLTIPPDIKVMNIPKMNALAVPAAFLAKYGAELIPLEKSFTLDAVTDKSLENLYLVEYQWDADYIQDYVMNQRGGGGLFVETHPFPHVFTPLSPECSGALILGVEREDGAFDFAAFEIPFGYTMKIGSNVIHGDSFFVGPYAIALTETELADSVLLKQDTPARDIQRVAQIPTKTYSLPLFEENRLASQVNHKMMVDKIRHEGAFGKDIGFFKQLPKDVLSKVRDLSEDSQEAYDQRFGLVVSKPK
;
A
#
# COMPACT_ATOMS: atom_id res chain seq x y z
N MET A 1 -64.86 46.73 6.33
CA MET A 1 -65.99 46.07 7.00
C MET A 1 -65.81 44.56 6.80
N ARG A 2 -65.52 43.82 7.88
CA ARG A 2 -65.48 42.32 8.04
C ARG A 2 -64.41 41.55 7.24
N GLU A 3 -63.45 40.83 7.86
CA GLU A 3 -63.56 39.52 8.59
C GLU A 3 -64.14 38.40 7.71
N HIS A 4 -63.72 37.13 7.70
CA HIS A 4 -62.63 36.33 8.27
C HIS A 4 -62.84 34.89 7.71
N PHE A 5 -61.78 34.11 7.51
CA PHE A 5 -61.71 32.61 7.63
C PHE A 5 -62.63 31.73 6.73
N GLU A 6 -62.31 30.50 6.27
CA GLU A 6 -61.47 29.42 6.81
C GLU A 6 -61.23 28.29 5.76
N LYS A 7 -60.00 27.72 5.74
CA LYS A 7 -59.55 26.29 5.72
C LYS A 7 -60.34 25.22 4.90
N LYS A 8 -59.79 24.09 4.40
CA LYS A 8 -58.53 23.32 4.54
C LYS A 8 -58.60 22.18 3.50
N GLY A 9 -57.45 21.67 3.00
CA GLY A 9 -57.47 20.36 2.32
C GLY A 9 -56.19 19.94 1.59
N LYS A 10 -55.18 19.50 2.36
CA LYS A 10 -54.02 18.63 2.04
C LYS A 10 -53.85 18.17 0.57
N ASN A 11 -52.64 18.37 0.01
CA ASN A 11 -52.00 17.30 -0.75
C ASN A 11 -50.47 17.29 -0.62
N LYS A 12 -49.96 16.06 -0.64
CA LYS A 12 -48.65 15.58 -0.18
C LYS A 12 -47.46 16.25 -0.86
N TYR A 13 -46.50 16.64 -0.04
CA TYR A 13 -45.09 16.67 -0.43
C TYR A 13 -44.64 15.23 -0.74
N THR A 14 -44.39 14.93 -2.01
CA THR A 14 -43.54 13.81 -2.40
C THR A 14 -42.14 14.35 -2.61
N SER A 15 -41.25 13.99 -1.69
CA SER A 15 -39.81 14.06 -1.83
C SER A 15 -39.38 13.27 -3.06
N ASN A 16 -38.99 13.97 -4.12
CA ASN A 16 -38.26 13.33 -5.21
C ASN A 16 -36.90 12.91 -4.69
N SER A 17 -36.70 11.59 -4.51
CA SER A 17 -35.38 11.01 -4.36
C SER A 17 -34.59 11.33 -5.62
N ILE A 18 -33.57 12.17 -5.50
CA ILE A 18 -32.53 12.31 -6.51
C ILE A 18 -31.78 10.98 -6.51
N SER A 19 -32.24 10.06 -7.35
CA SER A 19 -31.47 8.88 -7.74
C SER A 19 -30.26 9.41 -8.51
N SER A 20 -29.14 9.63 -7.82
CA SER A 20 -27.86 9.91 -8.43
C SER A 20 -27.51 8.73 -9.34
N LYS A 21 -27.78 8.87 -10.64
CA LYS A 21 -27.36 7.88 -11.62
C LYS A 21 -25.84 7.98 -11.70
N ASN A 22 -25.16 7.01 -11.08
CA ASN A 22 -23.73 6.81 -11.23
C ASN A 22 -23.37 6.77 -12.71
N ALA A 23 -22.38 7.56 -13.11
CA ALA A 23 -21.93 7.63 -14.50
C ALA A 23 -20.89 6.53 -14.76
N ASP A 24 -21.06 5.78 -15.85
CA ASP A 24 -19.99 4.92 -16.37
C ASP A 24 -18.93 5.81 -17.06
N ILE A 25 -17.66 5.50 -16.86
CA ILE A 25 -16.52 6.18 -17.49
C ILE A 25 -15.98 5.25 -18.55
N CYS A 26 -16.05 5.66 -19.82
CA CYS A 26 -15.68 4.79 -20.95
C CYS A 26 -14.67 5.46 -21.88
N THR A 27 -13.76 4.66 -22.42
CA THR A 27 -12.96 4.96 -23.62
C THR A 27 -13.53 4.18 -24.81
N CYS A 28 -12.88 4.25 -25.98
CA CYS A 28 -13.29 3.47 -27.16
C CYS A 28 -13.28 1.94 -26.92
N ALA A 29 -12.51 1.46 -25.94
CA ALA A 29 -12.29 0.03 -25.71
C ALA A 29 -12.68 -0.45 -24.30
N LEU A 30 -12.76 0.45 -23.32
CA LEU A 30 -12.89 0.09 -21.90
C LEU A 30 -13.97 0.91 -21.23
N CYS A 31 -14.61 0.34 -20.20
CA CYS A 31 -15.52 1.06 -19.32
C CYS A 31 -15.23 0.68 -17.86
N MET A 32 -15.25 1.67 -16.96
CA MET A 32 -15.25 1.48 -15.52
C MET A 32 -16.47 2.13 -14.90
N LYS A 33 -16.93 1.58 -13.77
CA LYS A 33 -18.01 2.20 -12.99
C LYS A 33 -17.49 3.43 -12.25
N SER A 34 -18.39 4.32 -11.83
CA SER A 34 -18.03 5.45 -10.96
C SER A 34 -18.98 5.59 -9.78
N LYS A 35 -18.45 5.99 -8.63
CA LYS A 35 -19.24 6.54 -7.51
C LYS A 35 -19.40 8.06 -7.59
N LEU A 36 -18.63 8.71 -8.46
CA LEU A 36 -18.66 10.15 -8.66
C LEU A 36 -19.95 10.56 -9.38
N SER A 37 -20.43 11.78 -9.10
CA SER A 37 -21.56 12.34 -9.84
C SER A 37 -21.21 12.54 -11.32
N SER A 38 -22.22 12.61 -12.17
CA SER A 38 -22.02 12.83 -13.62
C SER A 38 -21.29 14.14 -13.91
N GLU A 39 -21.52 15.18 -13.10
CA GLU A 39 -20.86 16.47 -13.23
C GLU A 39 -19.36 16.37 -12.95
N VAL A 40 -18.97 15.73 -11.84
CA VAL A 40 -17.57 15.51 -11.46
C VAL A 40 -16.87 14.62 -12.48
N VAL A 41 -17.52 13.55 -12.94
CA VAL A 41 -16.97 12.69 -14.00
C VAL A 41 -16.68 13.50 -15.26
N ARG A 42 -17.60 14.39 -15.67
CA ARG A 42 -17.42 15.21 -16.87
C ARG A 42 -16.25 16.19 -16.72
N GLU A 43 -16.10 16.79 -15.55
CA GLU A 43 -15.00 17.73 -15.25
C GLU A 43 -13.63 17.03 -15.29
N HIS A 44 -13.56 15.80 -14.78
CA HIS A 44 -12.31 15.05 -14.64
C HIS A 44 -12.15 13.91 -15.64
N LEU A 45 -12.93 13.90 -16.73
CA LEU A 45 -13.06 12.74 -17.61
C LEU A 45 -11.72 12.25 -18.15
N HIS A 46 -10.85 13.18 -18.59
CA HIS A 46 -9.55 12.83 -19.15
C HIS A 46 -8.65 12.13 -18.12
N GLY A 47 -8.50 12.71 -16.92
CA GLY A 47 -7.67 12.12 -15.87
C GLY A 47 -8.20 10.78 -15.38
N LEU A 48 -9.53 10.63 -15.28
CA LEU A 48 -10.15 9.35 -14.98
C LEU A 48 -9.88 8.32 -16.08
N GLN A 49 -10.01 8.69 -17.35
CA GLN A 49 -9.75 7.79 -18.47
C GLN A 49 -8.30 7.35 -18.56
N SER A 50 -7.33 8.20 -18.21
CA SER A 50 -5.91 7.85 -18.29
C SER A 50 -5.45 6.88 -17.20
N THR A 51 -6.20 6.76 -16.11
CA THR A 51 -5.99 5.69 -15.11
C THR A 51 -6.51 4.32 -15.55
N MET A 52 -7.26 4.24 -16.65
CA MET A 52 -7.91 2.98 -17.04
C MET A 52 -6.93 2.00 -17.67
N VAL A 53 -6.87 0.79 -17.11
CA VAL A 53 -6.08 -0.33 -17.67
C VAL A 53 -6.95 -1.55 -17.93
N ASP A 54 -6.57 -2.33 -18.92
CA ASP A 54 -7.02 -3.70 -19.18
C ASP A 54 -5.83 -4.49 -19.73
N ARG A 55 -5.11 -5.14 -18.82
CA ARG A 55 -3.95 -5.97 -19.10
C ARG A 55 -4.42 -7.40 -19.30
N ARG A 56 -4.05 -8.01 -20.43
CA ARG A 56 -4.48 -9.34 -20.87
C ARG A 56 -3.26 -10.15 -21.29
N ASN A 57 -3.35 -11.48 -21.23
CA ASN A 57 -2.28 -12.36 -21.68
C ASN A 57 -1.99 -12.05 -23.17
N PRO A 58 -0.80 -11.54 -23.51
CA PRO A 58 -0.48 -11.10 -24.87
C PRO A 58 -0.33 -12.27 -25.85
N ASP A 59 -0.20 -13.49 -25.33
CA ASP A 59 0.02 -14.70 -26.12
C ASP A 59 -1.30 -15.40 -26.47
N ILE A 60 -2.40 -15.02 -25.82
CA ILE A 60 -3.73 -15.63 -25.98
C ILE A 60 -4.73 -14.55 -26.41
N PRO A 61 -5.02 -14.41 -27.71
CA PRO A 61 -6.01 -13.46 -28.20
C PRO A 61 -7.36 -13.64 -27.52
N GLY A 62 -7.94 -12.55 -27.02
CA GLY A 62 -9.24 -12.58 -26.34
C GLY A 62 -9.21 -13.17 -24.92
N SER A 63 -8.03 -13.32 -24.30
CA SER A 63 -7.95 -13.78 -22.90
C SER A 63 -8.79 -12.90 -21.96
N LYS A 64 -9.13 -13.47 -20.80
CA LYS A 64 -9.65 -12.68 -19.67
C LYS A 64 -8.66 -11.57 -19.29
N PRO A 65 -9.13 -10.43 -18.76
CA PRO A 65 -8.28 -9.47 -18.08
C PRO A 65 -7.54 -10.13 -16.91
N LEU A 66 -6.24 -9.86 -16.81
CA LEU A 66 -5.38 -10.23 -15.70
C LEU A 66 -5.19 -9.06 -14.71
N MET A 67 -5.28 -7.83 -15.19
CA MET A 67 -5.40 -6.63 -14.36
C MET A 67 -6.36 -5.66 -15.07
N LYS A 68 -7.34 -5.10 -14.37
CA LYS A 68 -8.23 -4.09 -14.96
C LYS A 68 -8.65 -3.01 -13.96
N ALA A 69 -8.86 -1.80 -14.45
CA ALA A 69 -9.58 -0.76 -13.72
C ALA A 69 -11.09 -1.08 -13.73
N ALA A 70 -11.69 -1.20 -12.55
CA ALA A 70 -13.08 -1.63 -12.40
C ALA A 70 -14.02 -0.50 -11.97
N LYS A 71 -13.56 0.38 -11.06
CA LYS A 71 -14.39 1.44 -10.49
C LYS A 71 -13.58 2.65 -10.04
N ALA A 72 -14.00 3.86 -10.41
CA ALA A 72 -13.58 5.09 -9.77
C ALA A 72 -14.37 5.33 -8.47
N HIS A 73 -13.67 5.40 -7.35
CA HIS A 73 -14.27 5.55 -6.02
C HIS A 73 -14.36 7.02 -5.60
N ALA A 74 -13.26 7.75 -5.71
CA ALA A 74 -13.17 9.14 -5.26
C ALA A 74 -12.08 9.90 -6.06
N ILE A 75 -12.04 11.22 -5.90
CA ILE A 75 -10.89 12.05 -6.25
C ILE A 75 -10.33 12.57 -4.92
N LEU A 76 -9.15 12.12 -4.55
CA LEU A 76 -8.45 12.58 -3.34
C LEU A 76 -7.65 13.81 -3.69
N LYS A 77 -7.66 14.80 -2.81
CA LYS A 77 -6.90 16.04 -3.01
C LYS A 77 -5.66 16.06 -2.12
N ALA A 78 -4.48 16.20 -2.72
CA ALA A 78 -3.22 16.40 -2.02
C ALA A 78 -3.31 17.61 -1.05
N GLY A 79 -2.71 17.48 0.13
CA GLY A 79 -2.75 18.50 1.18
C GLY A 79 -4.07 18.61 1.94
N THR A 80 -5.00 17.66 1.74
CA THR A 80 -6.29 17.64 2.45
C THR A 80 -6.43 16.41 3.34
N GLU A 81 -7.32 16.50 4.31
CA GLU A 81 -7.70 15.37 5.16
C GLU A 81 -8.57 14.40 4.38
N ILE A 82 -8.22 13.11 4.45
CA ILE A 82 -8.88 12.01 3.75
C ILE A 82 -9.44 11.04 4.78
N ASN A 83 -10.70 10.65 4.59
CA ASN A 83 -11.32 9.50 5.24
C ASN A 83 -11.46 8.37 4.21
N MET A 84 -10.77 7.25 4.45
CA MET A 84 -10.76 6.15 3.47
C MET A 84 -11.99 5.26 3.53
N LEU A 85 -12.71 5.18 4.65
CA LEU A 85 -14.02 4.52 4.68
C LEU A 85 -15.00 5.23 3.77
N ASP A 86 -15.07 6.56 3.87
CA ASP A 86 -15.93 7.38 2.99
C ASP A 86 -15.51 7.27 1.53
N ALA A 87 -14.20 7.41 1.25
CA ALA A 87 -13.67 7.37 -0.11
C ALA A 87 -13.90 6.01 -0.78
N THR A 88 -13.68 4.90 -0.06
CA THR A 88 -13.81 3.53 -0.61
C THR A 88 -15.22 2.95 -0.45
N GLY A 89 -16.06 3.54 0.40
CA GLY A 89 -17.38 3.04 0.80
C GLY A 89 -17.36 1.71 1.54
N ILE A 90 -16.25 1.34 2.18
CA ILE A 90 -16.17 0.21 3.11
C ILE A 90 -16.94 0.57 4.39
N SER A 91 -17.76 -0.33 4.92
CA SER A 91 -18.44 -0.08 6.19
C SER A 91 -17.49 -0.34 7.37
N GLU A 92 -17.60 0.47 8.44
CA GLU A 92 -16.95 0.16 9.72
C GLU A 92 -17.30 -1.25 10.22
N THR A 93 -18.51 -1.73 9.93
CA THR A 93 -18.96 -3.07 10.34
C THR A 93 -18.31 -4.21 9.56
N ASP A 94 -17.70 -3.91 8.41
CA ASP A 94 -16.94 -4.88 7.62
C ASP A 94 -15.50 -5.02 8.12
N LEU A 95 -15.02 -4.09 8.95
CA LEU A 95 -13.64 -4.09 9.42
C LEU A 95 -13.35 -5.28 10.34
N PRO A 96 -12.17 -5.90 10.25
CA PRO A 96 -11.81 -7.02 11.10
C PRO A 96 -11.74 -6.60 12.58
N SER A 97 -12.35 -7.39 13.46
CA SER A 97 -12.24 -7.20 14.90
C SER A 97 -10.80 -7.44 15.39
N SER A 98 -10.36 -6.69 16.41
CA SER A 98 -9.04 -6.85 16.99
C SER A 98 -8.80 -8.30 17.45
N THR A 99 -7.78 -8.96 16.90
CA THR A 99 -7.36 -10.29 17.33
C THR A 99 -6.71 -10.20 18.72
N GLY A 100 -7.04 -11.14 19.63
CA GLY A 100 -6.41 -11.26 20.96
C GLY A 100 -4.93 -11.69 20.95
N SER A 101 -4.22 -11.48 19.84
CA SER A 101 -2.80 -11.76 19.69
C SER A 101 -2.12 -10.66 18.88
N ILE A 102 -0.91 -10.27 19.29
CA ILE A 102 -0.04 -9.38 18.51
C ILE A 102 0.87 -10.25 17.64
N GLN A 103 0.98 -9.89 16.35
CA GLN A 103 1.97 -10.48 15.45
C GLN A 103 3.20 -9.58 15.40
N ILE A 104 4.40 -10.16 15.47
CA ILE A 104 5.67 -9.45 15.36
C ILE A 104 6.55 -10.16 14.34
N THR A 105 7.13 -9.39 13.43
CA THR A 105 8.04 -9.86 12.39
C THR A 105 9.32 -9.04 12.45
N PRO A 106 10.49 -9.67 12.67
CA PRO A 106 11.76 -8.97 12.59
C PRO A 106 11.94 -8.35 11.20
N PRO A 107 12.24 -7.04 11.10
CA PRO A 107 12.49 -6.40 9.83
C PRO A 107 13.58 -7.09 9.02
N GLN A 108 13.34 -7.27 7.73
CA GLN A 108 14.30 -7.83 6.77
C GLN A 108 14.20 -7.06 5.46
N GLU A 109 15.32 -6.89 4.78
CA GLU A 109 15.40 -6.19 3.50
C GLU A 109 16.48 -6.82 2.61
N LEU A 110 16.35 -6.58 1.31
CA LEU A 110 17.30 -7.00 0.28
C LEU A 110 18.10 -5.78 -0.17
N THR A 111 19.40 -5.76 0.13
CA THR A 111 20.32 -4.74 -0.37
C THR A 111 20.97 -5.19 -1.68
N ILE A 112 20.88 -4.36 -2.73
CA ILE A 112 21.48 -4.64 -4.05
C ILE A 112 22.20 -3.41 -4.58
N LYS A 113 23.41 -3.60 -5.13
CA LYS A 113 24.09 -2.59 -5.95
C LYS A 113 23.51 -2.61 -7.36
N ALA A 114 22.52 -1.77 -7.63
CA ALA A 114 21.90 -1.64 -8.94
C ALA A 114 22.25 -0.29 -9.59
N THR A 115 21.91 -0.11 -10.86
CA THR A 115 22.02 1.21 -11.52
C THR A 115 20.69 1.58 -12.13
N TRP A 116 20.13 2.69 -11.65
CA TRP A 116 18.89 3.26 -12.17
C TRP A 116 19.19 4.04 -13.45
N LYS A 117 18.64 3.59 -14.57
CA LYS A 117 18.71 4.29 -15.86
C LYS A 117 17.31 4.68 -16.27
N ASN A 118 17.00 5.96 -16.24
CA ASN A 118 15.68 6.44 -16.65
C ASN A 118 15.45 6.21 -18.16
N LYS A 119 14.20 6.41 -18.59
CA LYS A 119 13.76 6.21 -19.99
C LYS A 119 14.58 6.97 -21.05
N ASN A 120 15.23 8.08 -20.67
CA ASN A 120 16.07 8.88 -21.57
C ASN A 120 17.51 8.36 -21.66
N GLN A 121 17.97 7.61 -20.66
CA GLN A 121 19.30 6.99 -20.62
C GLN A 121 19.31 5.61 -21.26
N GLU A 122 18.30 4.79 -20.99
CA GLU A 122 18.14 3.46 -21.57
C GLU A 122 16.65 3.10 -21.62
N GLN A 123 16.11 2.80 -22.80
CA GLN A 123 14.71 2.44 -22.96
C GLN A 123 14.51 0.94 -22.73
N GLY A 124 13.71 0.60 -21.73
CA GLY A 124 13.33 -0.78 -21.42
C GLY A 124 12.39 -1.38 -22.47
N LEU A 125 12.67 -2.62 -22.87
CA LEU A 125 11.80 -3.36 -23.80
C LEU A 125 10.63 -4.00 -23.05
N SER A 126 9.41 -3.65 -23.46
CA SER A 126 8.14 -4.17 -22.96
C SER A 126 7.04 -4.13 -24.03
N GLY A 127 5.87 -4.69 -23.75
CA GLY A 127 4.67 -4.53 -24.57
C GLY A 127 4.10 -3.11 -24.50
N ARG A 128 3.23 -2.74 -25.46
CA ARG A 128 2.72 -1.36 -25.62
C ARG A 128 2.00 -0.79 -24.39
N ASN A 129 1.53 -1.65 -23.51
CA ASN A 129 0.69 -1.31 -22.38
C ASN A 129 1.37 -1.77 -21.07
N ALA A 130 2.68 -1.63 -20.89
CA ALA A 130 3.33 -2.10 -19.65
C ALA A 130 3.12 -1.13 -18.48
N SER A 131 3.30 0.18 -18.71
CA SER A 131 3.10 1.24 -17.72
C SER A 131 1.98 2.20 -18.14
N VAL A 132 1.30 2.81 -17.17
CA VAL A 132 0.35 3.90 -17.40
C VAL A 132 1.07 5.25 -17.62
N PHE A 133 2.34 5.34 -17.23
CA PHE A 133 3.19 6.54 -17.37
C PHE A 133 4.01 6.57 -18.67
N GLY A 134 3.80 5.61 -19.57
CA GLY A 134 4.48 5.52 -20.87
C GLY A 134 5.77 4.71 -20.85
N SER A 135 6.82 5.25 -21.48
CA SER A 135 8.11 4.55 -21.69
C SER A 135 8.84 4.26 -20.38
N LEU A 136 9.38 3.04 -20.27
CA LEU A 136 10.11 2.55 -19.11
C LEU A 136 11.62 2.72 -19.30
N GLY A 137 12.32 3.04 -18.22
CA GLY A 137 13.77 2.88 -18.11
C GLY A 137 14.19 1.46 -17.73
N VAL A 138 15.43 1.31 -17.23
CA VAL A 138 16.00 0.05 -16.79
C VAL A 138 16.74 0.21 -15.45
N LEU A 139 16.39 -0.62 -14.47
CA LEU A 139 17.18 -0.82 -13.26
C LEU A 139 18.04 -2.06 -13.49
N THR A 140 19.35 -1.86 -13.70
CA THR A 140 20.26 -2.96 -14.02
C THR A 140 20.70 -3.67 -12.75
N ILE A 141 20.44 -4.97 -12.70
CA ILE A 141 20.72 -5.86 -11.57
C ILE A 141 21.97 -6.69 -11.88
N PRO A 142 22.95 -6.76 -10.96
CA PRO A 142 24.18 -7.52 -11.18
C PRO A 142 23.94 -8.96 -11.64
N PRO A 143 24.74 -9.48 -12.60
CA PRO A 143 24.47 -10.76 -13.26
C PRO A 143 24.68 -11.97 -12.33
N ASP A 144 25.34 -11.81 -11.19
CA ASP A 144 25.46 -12.81 -10.13
C ASP A 144 24.15 -12.99 -9.34
N ILE A 145 23.27 -11.99 -9.33
CA ILE A 145 21.94 -12.06 -8.70
C ILE A 145 20.94 -12.73 -9.65
N LYS A 146 20.84 -14.05 -9.56
CA LYS A 146 19.93 -14.84 -10.42
C LYS A 146 18.45 -14.60 -10.14
N VAL A 147 18.10 -14.35 -8.87
CA VAL A 147 16.74 -14.05 -8.43
C VAL A 147 16.82 -12.99 -7.33
N MET A 148 16.02 -11.94 -7.44
CA MET A 148 15.82 -10.97 -6.36
C MET A 148 14.77 -11.50 -5.40
N ASN A 149 15.21 -12.06 -4.28
CA ASN A 149 14.34 -12.56 -3.22
C ASN A 149 14.04 -11.42 -2.24
N ILE A 150 12.97 -10.68 -2.48
CA ILE A 150 12.56 -9.56 -1.64
C ILE A 150 11.82 -10.10 -0.40
N PRO A 151 12.25 -9.79 0.83
CA PRO A 151 11.55 -10.22 2.04
C PRO A 151 10.14 -9.64 2.09
N LYS A 152 9.14 -10.49 2.33
CA LYS A 152 7.72 -10.15 2.42
C LYS A 152 7.24 -10.23 3.87
N MET A 153 6.73 -9.13 4.39
CA MET A 153 6.27 -8.97 5.76
C MET A 153 4.84 -8.45 5.81
N ASN A 154 4.09 -8.78 6.85
CA ASN A 154 2.84 -8.09 7.13
C ASN A 154 3.15 -6.70 7.71
N ALA A 155 2.61 -5.64 7.10
CA ALA A 155 2.86 -4.26 7.51
C ALA A 155 2.47 -3.98 8.98
N LEU A 156 1.45 -4.66 9.53
CA LEU A 156 1.06 -4.52 10.95
C LEU A 156 2.04 -5.18 11.92
N ALA A 157 2.86 -6.11 11.42
CA ALA A 157 3.74 -6.92 12.25
C ALA A 157 5.17 -6.35 12.33
N VAL A 158 5.48 -5.28 11.60
CA VAL A 158 6.77 -4.60 11.64
C VAL A 158 6.67 -3.28 12.39
N PRO A 159 7.77 -2.76 12.97
CA PRO A 159 7.77 -1.44 13.60
C PRO A 159 7.42 -0.32 12.62
N ALA A 160 6.62 0.66 13.04
CA ALA A 160 6.29 1.82 12.20
C ALA A 160 7.53 2.59 11.71
N ALA A 161 8.58 2.68 12.53
CA ALA A 161 9.86 3.30 12.12
C ALA A 161 10.52 2.58 10.93
N PHE A 162 10.30 1.26 10.79
CA PHE A 162 10.82 0.51 9.65
C PHE A 162 10.04 0.83 8.37
N LEU A 163 8.72 1.02 8.43
CA LEU A 163 7.93 1.53 7.30
C LEU A 163 8.34 2.96 6.94
N ALA A 164 8.57 3.81 7.95
CA ALA A 164 8.97 5.20 7.76
C ALA A 164 10.33 5.35 7.06
N LYS A 165 11.26 4.40 7.23
CA LYS A 165 12.51 4.32 6.45
C LYS A 165 12.25 4.37 4.94
N TYR A 166 11.18 3.71 4.50
CA TYR A 166 10.75 3.65 3.10
C TYR A 166 9.76 4.76 2.71
N GLY A 167 9.56 5.76 3.57
CA GLY A 167 8.58 6.82 3.33
C GLY A 167 7.12 6.34 3.37
N ALA A 168 6.84 5.24 4.09
CA ALA A 168 5.53 4.62 4.16
C ALA A 168 4.91 4.71 5.57
N GLU A 169 3.59 4.80 5.61
CA GLU A 169 2.78 4.84 6.81
C GLU A 169 1.57 3.92 6.66
N LEU A 170 1.37 3.02 7.63
CA LEU A 170 0.20 2.16 7.68
C LEU A 170 -0.88 2.79 8.55
N ILE A 171 -2.04 3.05 7.96
CA ILE A 171 -3.11 3.84 8.59
C ILE A 171 -4.37 2.98 8.66
N PRO A 172 -4.96 2.77 9.86
CA PRO A 172 -6.27 2.12 10.00
C PRO A 172 -7.35 2.90 9.24
N LEU A 173 -8.27 2.22 8.55
CA LEU A 173 -9.29 2.89 7.74
C LEU A 173 -10.24 3.76 8.58
N GLU A 174 -10.44 3.43 9.85
CA GLU A 174 -11.24 4.23 10.79
C GLU A 174 -10.60 5.56 11.20
N LYS A 175 -9.34 5.81 10.82
CA LYS A 175 -8.64 7.07 11.10
C LYS A 175 -8.52 7.91 9.82
N SER A 176 -8.94 9.17 9.91
CA SER A 176 -8.60 10.17 8.91
C SER A 176 -7.10 10.50 8.95
N PHE A 177 -6.55 10.93 7.82
CA PHE A 177 -5.17 11.40 7.72
C PHE A 177 -5.04 12.48 6.66
N THR A 178 -3.98 13.30 6.76
CA THR A 178 -3.66 14.28 5.72
C THR A 178 -2.82 13.62 4.63
N LEU A 179 -3.32 13.67 3.39
CA LEU A 179 -2.54 13.30 2.21
C LEU A 179 -1.49 14.39 1.95
N ASP A 180 -0.26 13.99 1.63
CA ASP A 180 0.85 14.95 1.51
C ASP A 180 0.56 15.98 0.41
N ALA A 181 0.91 17.23 0.67
CA ALA A 181 0.75 18.29 -0.31
C ALA A 181 1.78 18.14 -1.43
N VAL A 182 1.37 18.53 -2.64
CA VAL A 182 2.23 18.57 -3.82
C VAL A 182 2.54 20.01 -4.20
N THR A 183 3.70 20.23 -4.83
CA THR A 183 4.11 21.55 -5.31
C THR A 183 3.47 21.90 -6.66
N ASP A 184 3.31 20.90 -7.54
CA ASP A 184 2.67 21.07 -8.84
C ASP A 184 1.15 20.87 -8.73
N LYS A 185 0.39 21.90 -9.12
CA LYS A 185 -1.07 21.89 -9.09
C LYS A 185 -1.69 20.80 -9.95
N SER A 186 -1.03 20.40 -11.04
CA SER A 186 -1.51 19.31 -11.90
C SER A 186 -1.55 17.96 -11.18
N LEU A 187 -0.79 17.82 -10.09
CA LEU A 187 -0.71 16.62 -9.27
C LEU A 187 -1.63 16.67 -8.04
N GLU A 188 -2.40 17.75 -7.84
CA GLU A 188 -3.25 17.89 -6.65
C GLU A 188 -4.38 16.85 -6.61
N ASN A 189 -4.91 16.47 -7.77
CA ASN A 189 -6.01 15.52 -7.86
C ASN A 189 -5.47 14.11 -8.11
N LEU A 190 -5.70 13.21 -7.16
CA LEU A 190 -5.40 11.79 -7.29
C LEU A 190 -6.71 11.00 -7.43
N TYR A 191 -6.85 10.26 -8.52
CA TYR A 191 -8.01 9.44 -8.81
C TYR A 191 -7.91 8.12 -8.05
N LEU A 192 -8.78 7.90 -7.07
CA LEU A 192 -8.86 6.65 -6.32
C LEU A 192 -9.62 5.62 -7.16
N VAL A 193 -8.88 4.70 -7.76
CA VAL A 193 -9.41 3.71 -8.71
C VAL A 193 -9.22 2.31 -8.15
N GLU A 194 -10.27 1.50 -8.22
CA GLU A 194 -10.21 0.07 -7.98
C GLU A 194 -9.61 -0.63 -9.19
N TYR A 195 -8.53 -1.33 -8.92
CA TYR A 195 -7.92 -2.28 -9.84
C TYR A 195 -8.13 -3.69 -9.32
N GLN A 196 -8.43 -4.61 -10.25
CA GLN A 196 -8.64 -6.02 -9.95
C GLN A 196 -7.50 -6.82 -10.57
N TRP A 197 -6.66 -7.43 -9.75
CA TRP A 197 -5.59 -8.33 -10.18
C TRP A 197 -6.01 -9.79 -10.07
N ASP A 198 -5.75 -10.52 -11.14
CA ASP A 198 -5.83 -11.97 -11.19
C ASP A 198 -4.52 -12.59 -10.67
N ALA A 199 -4.61 -13.76 -10.05
CA ALA A 199 -3.44 -14.44 -9.47
C ALA A 199 -2.37 -14.79 -10.53
N ASP A 200 -2.78 -14.93 -11.79
CA ASP A 200 -1.88 -15.25 -12.90
C ASP A 200 -1.17 -14.00 -13.49
N TYR A 201 -1.52 -12.78 -13.05
CA TYR A 201 -1.02 -11.53 -13.64
C TYR A 201 0.51 -11.44 -13.71
N ILE A 202 1.22 -11.84 -12.65
CA ILE A 202 2.67 -11.81 -12.63
C ILE A 202 3.26 -12.70 -13.74
N GLN A 203 2.81 -13.95 -13.85
CA GLN A 203 3.41 -14.92 -14.77
C GLN A 203 2.97 -14.68 -16.21
N ASP A 204 1.68 -14.43 -16.42
CA ASP A 204 1.07 -14.37 -17.75
C ASP A 204 1.17 -12.99 -18.40
N TYR A 205 1.41 -11.93 -17.61
CA TYR A 205 1.57 -10.57 -18.11
C TYR A 205 2.92 -9.96 -17.76
N VAL A 206 3.21 -9.75 -16.47
CA VAL A 206 4.36 -8.95 -16.02
C VAL A 206 5.67 -9.54 -16.50
N MET A 207 5.88 -10.84 -16.26
CA MET A 207 7.11 -11.56 -16.64
C MET A 207 7.15 -11.98 -18.12
N ASN A 208 6.14 -11.59 -18.91
CA ASN A 208 6.09 -11.85 -20.35
C ASN A 208 6.69 -10.67 -21.12
N GLN A 209 7.65 -10.94 -22.01
CA GLN A 209 8.33 -9.90 -22.80
C GLN A 209 7.36 -9.11 -23.73
N ARG A 210 6.28 -9.74 -24.20
CA ARG A 210 5.23 -9.08 -25.01
C ARG A 210 4.17 -8.38 -24.14
N GLY A 211 4.15 -8.67 -22.84
CA GLY A 211 3.28 -8.06 -21.85
C GLY A 211 4.01 -6.95 -21.10
N GLY A 212 4.29 -7.14 -19.82
CA GLY A 212 4.97 -6.16 -18.97
C GLY A 212 6.45 -5.98 -19.27
N GLY A 213 7.12 -6.95 -19.92
CA GLY A 213 8.57 -6.85 -20.18
C GLY A 213 9.44 -7.10 -18.94
N GLY A 214 8.86 -7.59 -17.85
CA GLY A 214 9.48 -7.75 -16.54
C GLY A 214 8.75 -6.96 -15.46
N LEU A 215 9.13 -7.22 -14.20
CA LEU A 215 8.72 -6.38 -13.08
C LEU A 215 9.32 -4.98 -13.27
N PHE A 216 8.56 -3.93 -12.91
CA PHE A 216 9.09 -2.58 -12.77
C PHE A 216 8.92 -2.08 -11.34
N VAL A 217 9.75 -1.11 -10.97
CA VAL A 217 9.53 -0.22 -9.83
C VAL A 217 9.48 1.21 -10.35
N GLU A 218 8.84 2.08 -9.61
CA GLU A 218 8.63 3.46 -10.01
C GLU A 218 8.71 4.44 -8.86
N THR A 219 8.89 5.71 -9.23
CA THR A 219 8.91 6.85 -8.32
C THR A 219 8.33 8.07 -9.04
N HIS A 220 7.62 8.93 -8.30
CA HIS A 220 6.99 10.13 -8.86
C HIS A 220 6.70 11.18 -7.78
N PRO A 221 6.53 12.46 -8.16
CA PRO A 221 6.50 13.58 -7.21
C PRO A 221 5.14 13.82 -6.52
N PHE A 222 4.29 12.80 -6.42
CA PHE A 222 2.99 12.83 -5.72
C PHE A 222 2.84 11.62 -4.79
N PRO A 223 2.06 11.71 -3.70
CA PRO A 223 1.87 10.58 -2.79
C PRO A 223 0.93 9.53 -3.36
N HIS A 224 1.00 8.30 -2.84
CA HIS A 224 0.05 7.23 -3.15
C HIS A 224 -0.67 6.75 -1.90
N VAL A 225 -1.85 6.17 -2.11
CA VAL A 225 -2.49 5.29 -1.13
C VAL A 225 -2.85 3.97 -1.79
N PHE A 226 -2.67 2.88 -1.05
CA PHE A 226 -3.00 1.51 -1.48
C PHE A 226 -3.91 0.89 -0.43
N THR A 227 -5.13 0.55 -0.81
CA THR A 227 -6.15 0.02 0.10
C THR A 227 -6.73 -1.28 -0.43
N PRO A 228 -6.54 -2.42 0.25
CA PRO A 228 -7.27 -3.64 -0.04
C PRO A 228 -8.78 -3.40 0.15
N LEU A 229 -9.59 -3.80 -0.83
CA LEU A 229 -11.05 -3.63 -0.78
C LEU A 229 -11.79 -4.89 -0.33
N SER A 230 -11.08 -6.00 -0.08
CA SER A 230 -11.66 -7.20 0.52
C SER A 230 -10.62 -7.98 1.34
N PRO A 231 -11.06 -8.81 2.31
CA PRO A 231 -10.17 -9.62 3.13
C PRO A 231 -9.45 -10.73 2.35
N GLU A 232 -9.90 -11.07 1.16
CA GLU A 232 -9.27 -12.03 0.25
C GLU A 232 -8.11 -11.44 -0.55
N CYS A 233 -7.90 -10.12 -0.48
CA CYS A 233 -6.77 -9.47 -1.12
C CYS A 233 -5.45 -10.03 -0.58
N SER A 234 -4.49 -10.23 -1.47
CA SER A 234 -3.17 -10.76 -1.11
C SER A 234 -2.07 -10.20 -2.01
N GLY A 235 -0.84 -10.64 -1.78
CA GLY A 235 0.33 -10.00 -2.36
C GLY A 235 0.86 -8.88 -1.47
N ALA A 236 1.94 -8.23 -1.92
CA ALA A 236 2.60 -7.21 -1.13
C ALA A 236 3.15 -6.09 -2.02
N LEU A 237 3.09 -4.87 -1.49
CA LEU A 237 3.69 -3.67 -2.07
C LEU A 237 5.21 -3.75 -1.89
N ILE A 238 5.97 -3.71 -2.97
CA ILE A 238 7.43 -3.53 -2.91
C ILE A 238 7.70 -2.07 -2.61
N LEU A 239 8.55 -1.80 -1.64
CA LEU A 239 9.12 -0.48 -1.36
C LEU A 239 10.63 -0.54 -1.48
N GLY A 240 11.22 0.53 -1.99
CA GLY A 240 12.64 0.69 -2.16
C GLY A 240 13.15 2.01 -1.58
N VAL A 241 14.43 2.03 -1.21
CA VAL A 241 15.15 3.25 -0.86
C VAL A 241 16.58 3.18 -1.37
N GLU A 242 17.05 4.26 -1.98
CA GLU A 242 18.45 4.42 -2.35
C GLU A 242 19.27 4.80 -1.11
N ARG A 243 20.41 4.14 -0.94
CA ARG A 243 21.37 4.37 0.14
C ARG A 243 22.42 5.38 -0.30
N GLU A 244 23.09 6.00 0.68
CA GLU A 244 24.19 6.93 0.43
C GLU A 244 25.36 6.30 -0.37
N ASP A 245 25.55 4.98 -0.28
CA ASP A 245 26.57 4.25 -1.02
C ASP A 245 26.13 3.81 -2.43
N GLY A 246 24.96 4.28 -2.90
CA GLY A 246 24.39 3.98 -4.21
C GLY A 246 23.79 2.57 -4.35
N ALA A 247 23.71 1.81 -3.25
CA ALA A 247 22.94 0.57 -3.21
C ALA A 247 21.45 0.88 -2.96
N PHE A 248 20.59 -0.09 -3.25
CA PHE A 248 19.15 0.01 -3.00
C PHE A 248 18.75 -1.05 -1.99
N ASP A 249 17.98 -0.67 -0.98
CA ASP A 249 17.28 -1.61 -0.11
C ASP A 249 15.86 -1.82 -0.61
N PHE A 250 15.39 -3.07 -0.65
CA PHE A 250 14.01 -3.42 -1.00
C PHE A 250 13.37 -4.30 0.07
N ALA A 251 12.11 -4.02 0.39
CA ALA A 251 11.25 -4.85 1.22
C ALA A 251 9.83 -4.89 0.64
N ALA A 252 9.07 -5.94 0.92
CA ALA A 252 7.69 -6.07 0.48
C ALA A 252 6.74 -6.14 1.68
N PHE A 253 5.65 -5.37 1.62
CA PHE A 253 4.68 -5.24 2.71
C PHE A 253 3.27 -5.66 2.28
N GLU A 254 2.75 -6.70 2.91
CA GLU A 254 1.34 -7.07 2.82
C GLU A 254 0.53 -6.02 3.57
N ILE A 255 -0.47 -5.45 2.89
CA ILE A 255 -1.38 -4.47 3.47
C ILE A 255 -2.61 -5.24 3.96
N PRO A 256 -2.84 -5.32 5.28
CA PRO A 256 -3.99 -6.04 5.81
C PRO A 256 -5.28 -5.30 5.49
N PHE A 257 -6.35 -6.05 5.23
CA PHE A 257 -7.69 -5.47 5.09
C PHE A 257 -8.08 -4.72 6.37
N GLY A 258 -8.74 -3.57 6.21
CA GLY A 258 -8.97 -2.61 7.29
C GLY A 258 -7.87 -1.56 7.48
N TYR A 259 -6.85 -1.57 6.61
CA TYR A 259 -5.79 -0.57 6.59
C TYR A 259 -5.57 -0.02 5.18
N THR A 260 -5.00 1.19 5.11
CA THR A 260 -4.39 1.75 3.90
C THR A 260 -2.90 1.94 4.12
N MET A 261 -2.09 1.68 3.09
CA MET A 261 -0.70 2.11 3.06
C MET A 261 -0.62 3.44 2.34
N LYS A 262 -0.20 4.49 3.04
CA LYS A 262 0.20 5.77 2.44
C LYS A 262 1.70 5.74 2.18
N ILE A 263 2.11 6.17 0.99
CA ILE A 263 3.52 6.46 0.71
C ILE A 263 3.69 7.90 0.26
N GLY A 264 4.80 8.52 0.68
CA GLY A 264 5.12 9.89 0.29
C GLY A 264 5.56 10.02 -1.17
N SER A 265 5.67 11.26 -1.63
CA SER A 265 6.26 11.57 -2.94
C SER A 265 7.69 11.03 -3.05
N ASN A 266 8.03 10.58 -4.25
CA ASN A 266 9.34 10.05 -4.65
C ASN A 266 9.77 8.74 -3.95
N VAL A 267 8.86 8.07 -3.24
CA VAL A 267 9.12 6.71 -2.73
C VAL A 267 9.22 5.74 -3.90
N ILE A 268 10.27 4.93 -3.92
CA ILE A 268 10.40 3.84 -4.89
C ILE A 268 9.42 2.74 -4.50
N HIS A 269 8.56 2.31 -5.42
CA HIS A 269 7.58 1.28 -5.12
C HIS A 269 7.22 0.42 -6.34
N GLY A 270 6.56 -0.72 -6.10
CA GLY A 270 6.00 -1.58 -7.13
C GLY A 270 4.86 -2.44 -6.59
N ASP A 271 3.73 -2.42 -7.28
CA ASP A 271 2.44 -2.97 -6.84
C ASP A 271 2.01 -4.23 -7.63
N SER A 272 2.84 -4.67 -8.57
CA SER A 272 2.51 -5.75 -9.52
C SER A 272 2.14 -7.09 -8.87
N PHE A 273 2.57 -7.34 -7.62
CA PHE A 273 2.33 -8.58 -6.90
C PHE A 273 0.97 -8.64 -6.20
N PHE A 274 0.16 -7.58 -6.24
CA PHE A 274 -1.20 -7.62 -5.69
C PHE A 274 -2.07 -8.65 -6.40
N VAL A 275 -3.02 -9.21 -5.64
CA VAL A 275 -4.05 -10.13 -6.10
C VAL A 275 -5.37 -9.75 -5.42
N GLY A 276 -6.44 -9.62 -6.19
CA GLY A 276 -7.74 -9.15 -5.72
C GLY A 276 -7.98 -7.65 -5.98
N PRO A 277 -9.05 -7.07 -5.40
CA PRO A 277 -9.42 -5.68 -5.61
C PRO A 277 -8.67 -4.72 -4.66
N TYR A 278 -7.81 -3.85 -5.20
CA TYR A 278 -7.22 -2.74 -4.44
C TYR A 278 -7.68 -1.40 -4.99
N ALA A 279 -8.00 -0.45 -4.11
CA ALA A 279 -8.11 0.95 -4.45
C ALA A 279 -6.75 1.63 -4.37
N ILE A 280 -6.32 2.24 -5.47
CA ILE A 280 -5.06 2.99 -5.57
C ILE A 280 -5.37 4.40 -6.03
N ALA A 281 -4.88 5.40 -5.31
CA ALA A 281 -4.99 6.79 -5.75
C ALA A 281 -3.79 7.16 -6.60
N LEU A 282 -4.02 7.59 -7.84
CA LEU A 282 -2.95 8.00 -8.75
C LEU A 282 -3.39 9.13 -9.68
N THR A 283 -2.41 9.76 -10.32
CA THR A 283 -2.65 10.74 -11.37
C THR A 283 -1.68 10.46 -12.51
N GLU A 284 -2.11 10.64 -13.75
CA GLU A 284 -1.22 10.51 -14.90
C GLU A 284 -0.26 11.70 -14.94
N THR A 285 1.03 11.40 -15.09
CA THR A 285 2.05 12.43 -15.27
C THR A 285 3.24 11.86 -16.03
N GLU A 286 3.89 12.72 -16.83
CA GLU A 286 5.17 12.39 -17.47
C GLU A 286 6.36 12.44 -16.50
N LEU A 287 6.14 13.00 -15.30
CA LEU A 287 7.13 13.16 -14.23
C LEU A 287 7.42 11.87 -13.47
N ALA A 288 6.65 10.81 -13.72
CA ALA A 288 6.95 9.50 -13.18
C ALA A 288 8.18 8.89 -13.87
N ASP A 289 9.05 8.31 -13.06
CA ASP A 289 10.20 7.53 -13.50
C ASP A 289 9.98 6.08 -13.10
N SER A 290 9.70 5.24 -14.10
CA SER A 290 9.44 3.82 -13.93
C SER A 290 10.52 3.03 -14.67
N VAL A 291 11.11 2.03 -14.03
CA VAL A 291 12.24 1.25 -14.55
C VAL A 291 11.97 -0.24 -14.49
N LEU A 292 12.23 -0.95 -15.58
CA LEU A 292 12.19 -2.42 -15.61
C LEU A 292 13.40 -3.00 -14.91
N LEU A 293 13.18 -4.01 -14.07
CA LEU A 293 14.26 -4.78 -13.46
C LEU A 293 14.82 -5.73 -14.53
N LYS A 294 16.06 -5.48 -14.95
CA LYS A 294 16.75 -6.28 -15.99
C LYS A 294 18.12 -6.70 -15.49
N GLN A 295 18.60 -7.85 -15.97
CA GLN A 295 19.97 -8.27 -15.71
C GLN A 295 20.97 -7.33 -16.40
N ASP A 296 22.08 -7.04 -15.72
CA ASP A 296 23.19 -6.30 -16.28
C ASP A 296 24.04 -7.18 -17.21
N THR A 297 23.38 -7.67 -18.26
CA THR A 297 23.98 -8.39 -19.38
C THR A 297 23.69 -7.63 -20.67
N PRO A 298 24.45 -7.87 -21.76
CA PRO A 298 24.14 -7.29 -23.05
C PRO A 298 22.73 -7.61 -23.58
N ALA A 299 22.16 -8.75 -23.16
CA ALA A 299 20.83 -9.20 -23.59
C ALA A 299 19.67 -8.51 -22.84
N ARG A 300 19.92 -7.92 -21.66
CA ARG A 300 18.89 -7.30 -20.80
C ARG A 300 17.71 -8.24 -20.53
N ASP A 301 18.04 -9.48 -20.20
CA ASP A 301 17.04 -10.47 -19.80
C ASP A 301 16.21 -9.97 -18.62
N ILE A 302 14.94 -10.38 -18.58
CA ILE A 302 14.04 -10.05 -17.48
C ILE A 302 14.64 -10.55 -16.16
N GLN A 303 14.80 -9.66 -15.19
CA GLN A 303 15.23 -10.07 -13.86
C GLN A 303 14.11 -10.86 -13.18
N ARG A 304 14.44 -12.06 -12.69
CA ARG A 304 13.53 -12.83 -11.85
C ARG A 304 13.42 -12.20 -10.47
N VAL A 305 12.19 -12.03 -10.01
CA VAL A 305 11.88 -11.46 -8.68
C VAL A 305 10.91 -12.39 -7.98
N ALA A 306 11.12 -12.61 -6.69
CA ALA A 306 10.22 -13.35 -5.82
C ALA A 306 10.05 -12.63 -4.49
N GLN A 307 8.84 -12.65 -3.94
CA GLN A 307 8.56 -12.17 -2.60
C GLN A 307 8.57 -13.36 -1.63
N ILE A 308 9.51 -13.37 -0.69
CA ILE A 308 9.73 -14.49 0.24
C ILE A 308 9.14 -14.14 1.61
N PRO A 309 8.10 -14.85 2.09
CA PRO A 309 7.54 -14.62 3.42
C PRO A 309 8.62 -14.71 4.51
N THR A 310 8.64 -13.72 5.39
CA THR A 310 9.50 -13.75 6.58
C THR A 310 8.77 -14.41 7.75
N LYS A 311 9.54 -14.80 8.76
CA LYS A 311 9.00 -15.48 9.93
C LYS A 311 8.30 -14.49 10.86
N THR A 312 7.01 -14.71 11.08
CA THR A 312 6.19 -13.96 12.04
C THR A 312 5.98 -14.76 13.32
N TYR A 313 5.95 -14.06 14.45
CA TYR A 313 5.74 -14.59 15.79
C TYR A 313 4.43 -14.05 16.35
N SER A 314 3.59 -14.95 16.87
CA SER A 314 2.35 -14.59 17.56
C SER A 314 2.56 -14.52 19.06
N LEU A 315 2.24 -13.38 19.67
CA LEU A 315 2.23 -13.18 21.10
C LEU A 315 0.77 -13.13 21.59
N PRO A 316 0.32 -14.09 22.42
CA PRO A 316 -1.01 -14.03 23.00
C PRO A 316 -1.12 -12.81 23.93
N LEU A 317 -2.20 -12.04 23.79
CA LEU A 317 -2.54 -11.00 24.76
C LEU A 317 -3.20 -11.69 25.95
N PHE A 318 -2.53 -11.74 27.10
CA PHE A 318 -3.10 -12.35 28.29
C PHE A 318 -4.34 -11.58 28.76
N GLU A 319 -5.46 -12.29 28.90
CA GLU A 319 -6.76 -11.78 29.40
C GLU A 319 -6.68 -11.17 30.81
N GLU A 320 -5.63 -11.43 31.60
CA GLU A 320 -5.49 -10.83 32.95
C GLU A 320 -5.36 -9.29 32.94
N ASN A 321 -5.02 -8.67 31.80
CA ASN A 321 -5.00 -7.21 31.66
C ASN A 321 -6.36 -6.59 31.27
N ARG A 322 -7.42 -7.39 31.08
CA ARG A 322 -8.74 -6.87 30.66
C ARG A 322 -9.42 -6.00 31.72
N LEU A 323 -9.06 -6.17 33.00
CA LEU A 323 -9.53 -5.32 34.11
C LEU A 323 -8.63 -4.11 34.36
N ALA A 324 -7.37 -4.14 33.90
CA ALA A 324 -6.41 -3.03 34.03
C ALA A 324 -6.40 -2.15 32.76
N SER A 325 -7.55 -1.54 32.46
CA SER A 325 -7.81 -0.49 31.47
C SER A 325 -7.54 -0.82 29.98
N GLN A 326 -8.61 -0.78 29.19
CA GLN A 326 -8.56 -0.77 27.72
C GLN A 326 -7.68 0.38 27.16
N VAL A 327 -7.48 1.45 27.94
CA VAL A 327 -6.56 2.56 27.61
C VAL A 327 -5.10 2.11 27.65
N ASN A 328 -4.66 1.37 28.69
CA ASN A 328 -3.32 0.80 28.73
C ASN A 328 -3.12 -0.27 27.65
N HIS A 329 -4.17 -1.01 27.30
CA HIS A 329 -4.12 -2.03 26.25
C HIS A 329 -3.83 -1.42 24.87
N LYS A 330 -4.57 -0.38 24.48
CA LYS A 330 -4.36 0.33 23.21
C LYS A 330 -2.99 1.02 23.20
N MET A 331 -2.60 1.69 24.29
CA MET A 331 -1.27 2.30 24.42
C MET A 331 -0.14 1.27 24.35
N MET A 332 -0.30 0.08 24.91
CA MET A 332 0.72 -0.98 24.88
C MET A 332 0.86 -1.59 23.48
N VAL A 333 -0.25 -1.88 22.81
CA VAL A 333 -0.26 -2.37 21.41
C VAL A 333 0.35 -1.31 20.50
N ASP A 334 -0.06 -0.04 20.66
CA ASP A 334 0.48 1.08 19.89
C ASP A 334 1.97 1.28 20.20
N LYS A 335 2.42 1.16 21.44
CA LYS A 335 3.84 1.26 21.83
C LYS A 335 4.69 0.14 21.22
N ILE A 336 4.22 -1.10 21.26
CA ILE A 336 4.92 -2.25 20.65
C ILE A 336 4.98 -2.11 19.12
N ARG A 337 3.91 -1.62 18.50
CA ARG A 337 3.80 -1.51 17.03
C ARG A 337 4.45 -0.24 16.47
N HIS A 338 4.43 0.88 17.19
CA HIS A 338 4.85 2.19 16.68
C HIS A 338 6.16 2.70 17.27
N GLU A 339 6.53 2.37 18.52
CA GLU A 339 7.72 2.93 19.19
C GLU A 339 8.96 2.02 19.13
N GLY A 340 9.03 1.07 18.19
CA GLY A 340 10.19 0.18 18.02
C GLY A 340 11.52 0.87 18.35
N ALA A 341 12.11 0.46 19.48
CA ALA A 341 13.46 0.75 19.94
C ALA A 341 13.87 2.22 20.23
N PHE A 342 12.97 3.19 20.42
CA PHE A 342 13.37 4.58 20.76
C PHE A 342 12.95 5.10 22.15
N GLY A 343 12.33 4.27 22.99
CA GLY A 343 12.00 4.62 24.36
C GLY A 343 12.70 3.71 25.37
N LYS A 344 13.50 4.30 26.29
CA LYS A 344 14.17 3.63 27.43
C LYS A 344 13.15 2.96 28.37
N ASP A 345 12.57 1.84 27.98
CA ASP A 345 11.52 1.20 28.78
C ASP A 345 11.66 -0.33 28.81
N ILE A 346 12.80 -0.76 29.35
CA ILE A 346 13.12 -2.13 29.80
C ILE A 346 11.95 -2.80 30.55
N GLY A 347 11.06 -2.01 31.18
CA GLY A 347 9.89 -2.49 31.91
C GLY A 347 8.97 -3.38 31.07
N PHE A 348 8.82 -3.12 29.77
CA PHE A 348 8.01 -3.94 28.88
C PHE A 348 8.62 -5.33 28.65
N PHE A 349 9.88 -5.38 28.20
CA PHE A 349 10.56 -6.63 27.88
C PHE A 349 10.74 -7.55 29.12
N LYS A 350 10.86 -6.97 30.33
CA LYS A 350 10.88 -7.72 31.59
C LYS A 350 9.61 -8.53 31.88
N GLN A 351 8.48 -8.10 31.33
CA GLN A 351 7.18 -8.75 31.54
C GLN A 351 6.93 -9.89 30.55
N LEU A 352 7.77 -10.03 29.51
CA LEU A 352 7.64 -11.11 28.54
C LEU A 352 7.96 -12.48 29.15
N PRO A 353 7.26 -13.56 28.72
CA PRO A 353 7.65 -14.93 29.02
C PRO A 353 9.10 -15.20 28.63
N LYS A 354 9.81 -16.05 29.40
CA LYS A 354 11.25 -16.31 29.22
C LYS A 354 11.58 -16.80 27.81
N ASP A 355 10.75 -17.65 27.23
CA ASP A 355 10.91 -18.20 25.88
C ASP A 355 10.67 -17.15 24.79
N VAL A 356 9.78 -16.19 25.02
CA VAL A 356 9.56 -15.04 24.14
C VAL A 356 10.73 -14.07 24.21
N LEU A 357 11.13 -13.70 25.44
CA LEU A 357 12.26 -12.80 25.68
C LEU A 357 13.56 -13.32 25.06
N SER A 358 13.78 -14.65 25.13
CA SER A 358 14.92 -15.29 24.47
C SER A 358 14.94 -15.14 22.95
N LYS A 359 13.77 -15.04 22.32
CA LYS A 359 13.62 -14.94 20.87
C LYS A 359 13.64 -13.51 20.34
N VAL A 360 13.34 -12.54 21.20
CA VAL A 360 13.28 -11.12 20.84
C VAL A 360 14.46 -10.30 21.36
N ARG A 361 15.39 -10.92 22.12
CA ARG A 361 16.53 -10.23 22.75
C ARG A 361 17.44 -9.48 21.78
N ASP A 362 17.51 -9.94 20.52
CA ASP A 362 18.39 -9.35 19.50
C ASP A 362 17.69 -8.21 18.74
N LEU A 363 16.44 -7.86 19.09
CA LEU A 363 15.67 -6.82 18.38
C LEU A 363 16.01 -5.39 18.81
N SER A 364 16.56 -5.20 20.02
CA SER A 364 17.01 -3.89 20.54
C SER A 364 17.92 -4.05 21.76
N GLU A 365 18.68 -3.00 22.10
CA GLU A 365 19.47 -2.94 23.34
C GLU A 365 18.60 -3.15 24.59
N ASP A 366 17.39 -2.57 24.64
CA ASP A 366 16.46 -2.75 25.76
C ASP A 366 15.96 -4.19 25.89
N SER A 367 15.74 -4.89 24.76
CA SER A 367 15.32 -6.29 24.76
C SER A 367 16.46 -7.22 25.19
N GLN A 368 17.69 -6.90 24.80
CA GLN A 368 18.90 -7.59 25.22
C GLN A 368 19.16 -7.35 26.71
N GLU A 369 19.06 -6.12 27.19
CA GLU A 369 19.21 -5.78 28.60
C GLU A 369 18.12 -6.44 29.47
N ALA A 370 16.87 -6.45 29.02
CA ALA A 370 15.80 -7.15 29.72
C ALA A 370 16.01 -8.67 29.76
N TYR A 371 16.49 -9.27 28.66
CA TYR A 371 16.92 -10.67 28.62
C TYR A 371 18.03 -10.91 29.64
N ASP A 372 19.09 -10.11 29.60
CA ASP A 372 20.23 -10.27 30.49
C ASP A 372 19.84 -10.10 31.97
N GLN A 373 18.96 -9.16 32.30
CA GLN A 373 18.45 -9.00 33.66
C GLN A 373 17.52 -10.16 34.09
N ARG A 374 16.69 -10.69 33.18
CA ARG A 374 15.75 -11.80 33.48
C ARG A 374 16.44 -13.14 33.64
N PHE A 375 17.56 -13.33 32.96
CA PHE A 375 18.38 -14.55 33.01
C PHE A 375 19.62 -14.40 33.91
N GLY A 376 19.78 -13.27 34.59
CA GLY A 376 20.86 -13.04 35.56
C GLY A 376 22.25 -12.91 34.94
N LEU A 377 22.32 -12.48 33.68
CA LEU A 377 23.55 -12.28 32.90
C LEU A 377 24.18 -10.90 33.14
N VAL A 378 23.44 -9.94 33.71
CA VAL A 378 24.00 -8.67 34.23
C VAL A 378 24.21 -8.75 35.73
N VAL A 379 25.45 -8.50 36.19
CA VAL A 379 25.76 -8.29 37.61
C VAL A 379 25.19 -6.94 38.02
N SER A 380 24.26 -6.91 38.97
CA SER A 380 23.71 -5.65 39.49
C SER A 380 24.86 -4.77 40.01
N LYS A 381 25.07 -3.59 39.42
CA LYS A 381 25.87 -2.57 40.09
C LYS A 381 25.03 -2.03 41.26
N PRO A 382 25.48 -2.16 42.52
CA PRO A 382 24.80 -1.55 43.64
C PRO A 382 24.76 -0.02 43.42
N LYS A 383 23.65 0.60 43.81
CA LYS A 383 23.46 2.05 43.77
C LYS A 383 24.44 2.78 44.66
#